data_AF-A0A2D0JVH5-F1
#
_entry.id   AF-A0A2D0JVH5-F1
#
_cell.length_a   1.000
_cell.length_b   1.000
_cell.length_c   1.000
_cell.angle_alpha   90.00
_cell.angle_beta   90.00
_cell.angle_gamma   90.00
#
_symmetry.space_group_name_H-M   'P 1'
#
loop_
_entity.id
_entity.type
_entity.pdbx_description
1 polymer ?
#
loop_
_entity_poly.entity_id
_entity_poly.type
_entity_poly.pdbx_seq_one_letter_code
_entity_poly.pdbx_strand_id
1 'polypeptide(L)' 'MFGTIAASGVRIVSREPLNRRAIMIIALSLAVGLGVSQQPLILQFAPDWVKNLLSSGIAAGGLTAILLNLIFPQEK' A
#
# COMPACT_ATOMS: atom_id res chain seq x y z
N MET A 1 7.10 19.96 -3.20
CA MET A 1 6.23 19.56 -2.06
C MET A 1 5.97 18.05 -2.00
N PHE A 2 5.68 17.35 -3.12
CA PHE A 2 5.49 15.88 -3.07
C PHE A 2 6.71 15.09 -2.57
N GLY A 3 7.94 15.52 -2.90
CA GLY A 3 9.15 14.86 -2.42
C GLY A 3 9.32 14.86 -0.88
N THR A 4 8.89 15.92 -0.19
CA THR A 4 8.96 15.98 1.28
C THR A 4 7.93 15.07 1.93
N ILE A 5 6.77 14.86 1.30
CA ILE A 5 5.75 13.91 1.74
C ILE A 5 6.29 12.47 1.61
N ALA A 6 6.88 12.14 0.46
CA ALA A 6 7.49 10.82 0.24
C ALA A 6 8.63 10.54 1.23
N ALA A 7 9.54 11.51 1.44
CA ALA A 7 10.63 11.38 2.40
C ALA A 7 10.11 11.21 3.85
N SER A 8 9.03 11.90 4.22
CA SER A 8 8.39 11.75 5.54
C SER A 8 7.79 10.35 5.70
N GLY A 9 7.17 9.79 4.65
CA GLY A 9 6.66 8.42 4.65
C GLY A 9 7.76 7.39 4.89
N VAL A 10 8.87 7.48 4.17
CA VAL A 10 10.03 6.59 4.37
C VAL A 10 10.58 6.70 5.79
N ARG A 11 10.66 7.92 6.34
CA ARG A 11 11.11 8.16 7.71
C ARG A 11 10.18 7.54 8.77
N ILE A 12 8.87 7.48 8.51
CA ILE A 12 7.92 6.83 9.42
C ILE A 12 8.14 5.33 9.41
N VAL A 13 8.25 4.74 8.22
CA VAL A 13 8.48 3.30 8.04
C VAL A 13 9.81 2.86 8.65
N SER A 14 10.86 3.68 8.55
CA SER A 14 12.18 3.38 9.10
C SER A 14 12.26 3.42 10.64
N ARG A 15 11.18 3.78 11.34
CA ARG A 15 11.13 3.74 12.83
C ARG A 15 10.89 2.34 13.38
N GLU A 16 10.30 1.46 12.59
CA GLU A 16 10.05 0.06 12.94
C GLU A 16 11.15 -0.85 12.39
N PRO A 17 11.44 -2.01 13.03
CA PRO A 17 12.38 -2.97 12.49
C PRO A 17 11.89 -3.50 11.13
N LEU A 18 12.70 -3.31 10.10
CA LEU A 18 12.42 -3.77 8.74
C LEU A 18 12.74 -5.28 8.60
N ASN A 19 11.95 -6.08 9.32
CA ASN A 19 12.00 -7.54 9.21
C ASN A 19 11.43 -8.00 7.86
N ARG A 20 11.63 -9.28 7.54
CA ARG A 20 11.13 -9.89 6.30
C ARG A 20 9.63 -9.64 6.10
N ARG A 21 8.83 -9.73 7.18
CA ARG A 21 7.40 -9.38 7.18
C ARG A 21 7.14 -7.93 6.79
N ALA A 22 7.81 -6.97 7.42
CA ALA A 22 7.62 -5.55 7.14
C ALA A 22 7.99 -5.22 5.68
N ILE A 23 9.12 -5.74 5.20
CA ILE A 23 9.57 -5.55 3.81
C ILE A 23 8.56 -6.11 2.80
N MET A 24 7.98 -7.29 3.06
CA MET A 24 6.94 -7.86 2.19
C MET A 24 5.68 -6.99 2.14
N ILE A 25 5.20 -6.51 3.30
CA ILE A 25 4.03 -5.62 3.37
C ILE A 25 4.30 -4.32 2.59
N ILE A 26 5.48 -3.72 2.78
CA ILE A 26 5.88 -2.49 2.08
C ILE A 26 5.94 -2.74 0.57
N ALA A 27 6.64 -3.79 0.12
CA ALA A 27 6.79 -4.09 -1.30
C ALA A 27 5.45 -4.34 -2.00
N LEU A 28 4.57 -5.15 -1.40
CA LEU A 28 3.26 -5.46 -1.97
C LEU A 28 2.32 -4.24 -1.96
N SER A 29 2.30 -3.47 -0.88
CA SER A 29 1.48 -2.25 -0.80
C SER A 29 1.90 -1.20 -1.83
N LEU A 30 3.20 -1.04 -2.06
CA LEU A 30 3.73 -0.16 -3.10
C LEU A 30 3.42 -0.70 -4.50
N ALA A 31 3.58 -2.00 -4.73
CA ALA A 31 3.26 -2.62 -6.01
C ALA A 31 1.78 -2.45 -6.38
N VAL A 32 0.87 -2.65 -5.42
CA VAL A 32 -0.57 -2.45 -5.64
C VAL A 32 -0.90 -0.97 -5.82
N GLY A 33 -0.40 -0.09 -4.96
CA GLY A 33 -0.68 1.35 -5.06
C GLY A 33 -0.19 1.96 -6.38
N LEU A 34 1.02 1.60 -6.82
CA LEU A 34 1.57 2.03 -8.10
C LEU A 34 0.87 1.34 -9.28
N GLY A 35 0.58 0.04 -9.19
CA GLY A 35 -0.08 -0.72 -10.25
C GLY A 35 -1.49 -0.21 -10.55
N VAL A 36 -2.28 0.07 -9.51
CA VAL A 36 -3.62 0.63 -9.65
C VAL A 36 -3.58 2.08 -10.15
N SER A 37 -2.58 2.86 -9.73
CA SER A 37 -2.38 4.22 -10.24
C SER A 37 -2.01 4.26 -11.73
N GLN A 38 -1.25 3.26 -12.22
CA GLN A 38 -0.85 3.16 -13.62
C GLN A 38 -1.96 2.58 -14.51
N GLN A 39 -2.73 1.62 -14.00
CA GLN A 39 -3.77 0.92 -14.74
C GLN A 39 -5.07 0.82 -13.92
N PRO A 40 -5.87 1.90 -13.83
CA PRO A 40 -7.10 1.90 -13.04
C PRO A 40 -8.17 0.92 -13.58
N LEU A 41 -8.03 0.45 -14.82
CA LEU A 41 -8.90 -0.58 -15.42
C LEU A 41 -8.80 -1.95 -14.74
N ILE A 42 -7.77 -2.23 -13.94
CA ILE A 42 -7.66 -3.52 -13.22
C ILE A 42 -8.87 -3.72 -12.29
N LEU A 43 -9.48 -2.62 -11.82
CA LEU A 43 -10.65 -2.60 -10.94
C LEU A 43 -11.99 -2.64 -11.69
N GLN A 44 -12.00 -2.91 -13.00
CA GLN A 44 -13.24 -2.97 -13.80
C GLN A 44 -14.23 -4.06 -13.35
N PHE A 45 -13.73 -5.11 -12.69
CA PHE A 45 -14.55 -6.19 -12.12
C PHE A 45 -14.94 -5.94 -10.65
N ALA A 46 -14.47 -4.83 -10.05
CA ALA A 46 -14.76 -4.49 -8.67
C ALA A 46 -16.05 -3.65 -8.56
N PRO A 47 -16.77 -3.73 -7.42
CA PRO A 47 -17.94 -2.89 -7.16
C PRO A 47 -17.61 -1.39 -7.23
N ASP A 48 -18.56 -0.55 -7.66
CA ASP A 48 -18.34 0.91 -7.84
C ASP A 48 -17.78 1.62 -6.60
N TRP A 49 -18.19 1.20 -5.39
CA TRP A 49 -17.68 1.75 -4.14
C TRP A 49 -16.20 1.43 -3.90
N VAL A 50 -15.77 0.22 -4.27
CA VAL A 50 -14.36 -0.20 -4.21
C VAL A 50 -13.54 0.51 -5.27
N LYS A 51 -14.09 0.63 -6.48
CA LYS A 51 -13.44 1.31 -7.60
C LYS A 51 -13.18 2.78 -7.29
N ASN A 52 -14.15 3.49 -6.71
CA ASN A 52 -13.97 4.88 -6.31
C ASN A 52 -12.91 5.03 -5.21
N LEU A 53 -12.89 4.13 -4.22
CA LEU A 53 -11.93 4.20 -3.12
C LEU A 53 -10.50 3.83 -3.55
N LEU A 54 -10.36 2.78 -4.38
CA LEU A 54 -9.07 2.29 -4.87
C LEU A 54 -8.58 3.03 -6.12
N SER A 55 -9.40 3.87 -6.78
CA SER A 55 -8.97 4.71 -7.89
C SER A 55 -7.78 5.63 -7.53
N SER A 56 -7.63 5.95 -6.24
CA SER A 56 -6.45 6.60 -5.69
C SER A 56 -5.38 5.56 -5.34
N GLY A 57 -4.23 5.61 -6.02
CA GLY A 57 -3.10 4.72 -5.73
C GLY A 57 -2.62 4.76 -4.28
N ILE A 58 -2.78 5.90 -3.60
CA ILE A 58 -2.47 6.04 -2.17
C ILE A 58 -3.44 5.22 -1.31
N ALA A 59 -4.74 5.32 -1.59
CA ALA A 59 -5.76 4.56 -0.87
C ALA A 59 -5.61 3.06 -1.14
N ALA A 60 -5.35 2.67 -2.38
CA ALA A 60 -5.12 1.28 -2.75
C ALA A 60 -3.89 0.67 -2.05
N GLY A 61 -2.76 1.39 -2.05
CA GLY A 61 -1.57 0.95 -1.34
C GLY A 61 -1.79 0.87 0.17
N GLY A 62 -2.40 1.90 0.77
CA GLY A 62 -2.66 1.96 2.22
C GLY A 62 -3.60 0.86 2.70
N LEU A 63 -4.72 0.63 2.00
CA LEU A 63 -5.65 -0.47 2.32
C LEU A 63 -4.95 -1.83 2.21
N THR A 64 -4.15 -2.02 1.16
CA THR A 64 -3.40 -3.27 0.97
C THR A 64 -2.40 -3.47 2.11
N ALA A 65 -1.69 -2.43 2.55
CA ALA A 65 -0.77 -2.51 3.68
C ALA A 65 -1.49 -2.93 4.98
N ILE A 66 -2.66 -2.35 5.26
CA ILE A 66 -3.47 -2.68 6.44
C ILE A 66 -3.92 -4.14 6.39
N LEU A 67 -4.48 -4.58 5.25
CA LEU A 67 -4.94 -5.95 5.05
C LEU A 67 -3.78 -6.96 5.18
N LEU A 68 -2.64 -6.69 4.56
CA LEU A 68 -1.47 -7.56 4.67
C LEU A 68 -0.91 -7.60 6.09
N ASN A 69 -0.93 -6.48 6.83
CA ASN A 69 -0.51 -6.49 8.23
C ASN A 69 -1.43 -7.34 9.11
N LEU A 70 -2.73 -7.41 8.80
CA LEU A 70 -3.69 -8.29 9.49
C LEU A 70 -3.53 -9.77 9.11
N ILE A 71 -3.27 -10.06 7.84
CA ILE A 71 -3.18 -11.43 7.31
C ILE A 71 -1.81 -12.07 7.62
N PHE A 72 -0.73 -11.30 7.53
CA PHE A 72 0.61 -11.82 7.79
C PHE A 72 0.80 -12.10 9.28
N PRO A 73 1.10 -13.36 9.67
CA PRO A 73 1.31 -13.72 11.07
C PRO A 73 2.46 -12.90 11.64
N GLN A 74 2.32 -12.45 12.89
CA GLN A 74 3.40 -11.74 13.57
C GLN A 74 4.53 -12.74 13.84
N GLU A 75 5.75 -12.39 13.41
CA GLU A 75 6.95 -13.10 13.84
C GLU A 75 7.03 -12.96 15.37
N LYS A 76 7.12 -14.10 16.08
CA LYS A 76 7.30 -14.15 17.54
C LYS A 76 8.67 -13.65 17.94
#